data_AF-A0A2M8KCA5-F1
#
_entry.id   AF-A0A2M8KCA5-F1
#
_cell.length_a   1.000
_cell.length_b   1.000
_cell.length_c   1.000
_cell.angle_alpha   90.00
_cell.angle_beta   90.00
_cell.angle_gamma   90.00
#
_symmetry.space_group_name_H-M   'P 1'
#
loop_
_entity.id
_entity.type
_entity.pdbx_description
1 polymer ?
#
loop_
_entity_poly.entity_id
_entity_poly.type
_entity_poly.pdbx_seq_one_letter_code
_entity_poly.pdbx_strand_id
1 'polypeptide(L)'
;MDRFLIKLERFSAWILLILVILYIISGYGITKGIIDPVFSKYLHDKLLAIPFFIFFVLHVGIASRYALMRWGVFKTAKSANIYTIIFSLALLILFFWFYFL
;
A
#
# COMPACT_ATOMS: atom_id res chain seq x y z
N MET A 1 -13.24 -10.26 -16.31
CA MET A 1 -12.27 -9.54 -15.42
C MET A 1 -12.98 -8.31 -14.90
N ASP A 2 -13.09 -8.14 -13.58
CA ASP A 2 -13.90 -7.06 -12.99
C ASP A 2 -13.31 -5.68 -13.34
N ARG A 3 -14.00 -4.93 -14.21
CA ARG A 3 -13.55 -3.60 -14.66
C ARG A 3 -13.35 -2.63 -13.50
N PHE A 4 -14.13 -2.79 -12.43
CA PHE A 4 -14.01 -1.99 -11.22
C PHE A 4 -12.66 -2.21 -10.51
N LEU A 5 -12.27 -3.47 -10.28
CA LEU A 5 -11.00 -3.80 -9.60
C LEU A 5 -9.78 -3.30 -10.38
N ILE A 6 -9.82 -3.35 -11.71
CA ILE A 6 -8.74 -2.81 -12.56
C ILE A 6 -8.64 -1.30 -12.39
N LYS A 7 -9.78 -0.58 -12.45
CA LYS A 7 -9.77 0.88 -12.26
C LYS A 7 -9.27 1.26 -10.87
N LEU A 8 -9.68 0.52 -9.84
CA LEU A 8 -9.23 0.73 -8.47
C LEU A 8 -7.72 0.50 -8.31
N GLU A 9 -7.17 -0.55 -8.93
CA GLU A 9 -5.72 -0.83 -8.92
C GLU A 9 -4.92 0.27 -9.62
N ARG A 10 -5.41 0.78 -10.76
CA ARG A 10 -4.74 1.87 -11.48
C ARG A 10 -4.78 3.17 -10.69
N PHE A 11 -5.92 3.48 -10.10
CA PHE A 11 -6.08 4.64 -9.25
C PHE A 11 -5.18 4.57 -8.00
N SER A 12 -5.17 3.41 -7.32
CA SER A 12 -4.32 3.23 -6.14
C SER A 12 -2.84 3.30 -6.48
N ALA A 13 -2.42 2.77 -7.64
CA ALA A 13 -1.03 2.85 -8.09
C ALA A 13 -0.56 4.30 -8.29
N TRP A 14 -1.38 5.15 -8.92
CA TRP A 14 -1.02 6.55 -9.15
C TRP A 14 -0.90 7.35 -7.85
N ILE A 15 -1.84 7.16 -6.93
CA ILE A 15 -1.77 7.82 -5.61
C ILE A 15 -0.57 7.28 -4.82
N LEU A 16 -0.36 5.97 -4.82
CA LEU A 16 0.77 5.35 -4.13
C LEU A 16 2.09 5.88 -4.65
N LEU A 17 2.24 6.12 -5.96
CA LEU A 17 3.47 6.68 -6.53
C LEU A 17 3.80 8.05 -5.91
N ILE A 18 2.80 8.93 -5.81
CA ILE A 18 2.98 10.25 -5.17
C ILE A 18 3.36 10.07 -3.70
N LEU A 19 2.65 9.19 -2.98
CA LEU A 19 2.92 8.93 -1.57
C LEU A 19 4.32 8.35 -1.34
N VAL A 20 4.81 7.45 -2.21
CA VAL A 20 6.18 6.92 -2.17
C VAL A 20 7.21 8.02 -2.30
N ILE A 21 7.04 8.93 -3.25
CA ILE A 21 7.96 10.06 -3.44
C ILE A 21 8.01 10.92 -2.16
N LEU A 22 6.84 11.28 -1.61
CA LEU A 22 6.76 12.07 -0.38
C LEU A 22 7.33 11.31 0.85
N TYR A 23 7.12 10.00 0.93
CA TYR A 23 7.63 9.15 2.01
C TYR A 23 9.16 9.07 1.97
N ILE A 24 9.74 8.95 0.77
CA ILE A 24 11.20 8.97 0.57
C ILE A 24 11.78 10.33 0.95
N ILE A 25 11.19 11.43 0.46
CA ILE A 25 11.66 12.79 0.77
C ILE A 25 11.61 13.04 2.28
N SER A 26 10.50 12.71 2.94
CA SER A 26 10.37 12.87 4.40
C SER A 26 11.37 11.99 5.18
N GLY A 27 11.62 10.75 4.73
CA GLY A 27 12.64 9.89 5.34
C GLY A 27 14.06 10.44 5.23
N TYR A 28 14.41 11.02 4.08
CA TYR A 28 15.68 11.74 3.92
C TYR A 28 15.71 13.04 4.71
N GLY A 29 14.58 13.73 4.89
CA GLY A 29 14.45 14.89 5.77
C GLY A 29 14.87 14.57 7.20
N ILE A 30 14.43 13.42 7.73
CA ILE A 30 14.81 12.94 9.08
C ILE A 30 16.30 12.61 9.17
N THR A 31 16.83 11.86 8.19
CA THR A 31 18.17 11.23 8.31
C THR A 31 19.31 12.07 7.75
N LYS A 32 19.03 12.97 6.81
CA LYS A 32 20.02 13.79 6.10
C LYS A 32 19.82 15.29 6.29
N GLY A 33 18.73 15.71 6.94
CA GLY A 33 18.47 17.12 7.23
C GLY A 33 18.22 17.98 5.98
N ILE A 34 17.71 17.39 4.89
CA ILE A 34 17.35 18.14 3.68
C ILE A 34 16.16 19.10 3.90
N ILE A 35 15.36 18.82 4.93
CA ILE A 35 14.21 19.61 5.43
C ILE A 35 14.32 19.59 6.96
N ASP A 36 13.65 20.52 7.64
CA ASP A 36 13.52 20.49 9.11
C ASP A 36 13.19 19.08 9.62
N PRO A 37 14.02 18.49 10.51
CA PRO A 37 13.84 17.11 10.96
C PRO A 37 12.55 16.86 11.74
N VAL A 38 12.07 17.85 12.50
CA VAL A 38 10.84 17.73 13.30
C VAL A 38 9.62 17.67 12.39
N PHE A 39 9.55 18.57 11.42
CA PHE A 39 8.52 18.58 10.39
C PHE A 39 8.58 17.30 9.53
N SER A 40 9.78 16.87 9.15
CA SER A 40 9.98 15.66 8.35
C SER A 40 9.47 14.41 9.09
N LYS A 41 9.76 14.31 10.39
CA LYS A 41 9.24 13.24 11.25
C LYS A 41 7.72 13.27 11.36
N TYR A 42 7.12 14.44 11.57
CA TYR A 42 5.66 14.58 11.61
C TYR A 42 5.01 14.16 10.28
N LEU A 43 5.57 14.61 9.16
CA LEU A 43 5.09 14.25 7.83
C LEU A 43 5.19 12.74 7.59
N HIS A 44 6.35 12.14 7.90
CA HIS A 44 6.61 10.70 7.70
C HIS A 44 5.73 9.82 8.58
N ASP A 45 5.71 10.07 9.88
CA ASP A 45 5.10 9.17 10.87
C ASP A 45 3.59 9.39 11.01
N LYS A 46 3.11 10.63 10.88
CA LYS A 46 1.72 10.98 11.24
C LYS A 46 0.84 11.26 10.03
N LEU A 47 1.36 11.97 9.03
CA LEU A 47 0.56 12.36 7.87
C LEU A 47 0.61 11.32 6.74
N LEU A 48 1.79 10.80 6.42
CA LEU A 48 1.98 9.94 5.25
C LEU A 48 1.82 8.45 5.56
N ALA A 49 2.22 7.98 6.75
CA ALA A 49 2.25 6.54 7.07
C ALA A 49 0.92 5.80 6.79
N ILE A 50 -0.19 6.31 7.33
CA ILE A 50 -1.51 5.69 7.17
C ILE A 50 -1.98 5.70 5.70
N PRO A 51 -2.08 6.85 4.99
CA PRO A 51 -2.53 6.83 3.60
C PRO A 51 -1.57 6.03 2.71
N PHE A 52 -0.25 6.14 2.92
CA PHE A 52 0.75 5.34 2.20
C PHE A 52 0.43 3.85 2.31
N PHE A 53 0.23 3.35 3.54
CA PHE A 53 0.01 1.94 3.76
C PHE A 53 -1.34 1.45 3.23
N ILE A 54 -2.40 2.25 3.35
CA ILE A 54 -3.72 1.92 2.78
C ILE A 54 -3.62 1.75 1.25
N PHE A 55 -3.01 2.72 0.55
CA PHE A 55 -2.86 2.64 -0.90
C PHE A 55 -1.89 1.53 -1.33
N PHE A 56 -0.86 1.26 -0.54
CA PHE A 56 0.02 0.12 -0.72
C PHE A 56 -0.75 -1.21 -0.68
N VAL A 57 -1.57 -1.42 0.36
CA VAL A 57 -2.38 -2.65 0.49
C VAL A 57 -3.36 -2.79 -0.67
N LEU A 58 -4.05 -1.72 -1.06
CA LEU A 58 -4.98 -1.75 -2.21
C LEU A 58 -4.25 -2.13 -3.50
N HIS A 59 -3.12 -1.48 -3.78
CA HIS A 59 -2.33 -1.76 -4.98
C HIS A 59 -1.78 -3.19 -4.98
N VAL A 60 -1.05 -3.57 -3.93
CA VAL A 60 -0.38 -4.87 -3.86
C VAL A 60 -1.39 -6.02 -3.75
N GLY A 61 -2.48 -5.86 -2.99
CA GLY A 61 -3.53 -6.87 -2.88
C GLY A 61 -4.19 -7.17 -4.23
N ILE A 62 -4.58 -6.15 -4.99
CA ILE A 62 -5.21 -6.35 -6.30
C ILE A 62 -4.18 -6.77 -7.36
N ALA A 63 -2.98 -6.18 -7.36
CA ALA A 63 -1.93 -6.53 -8.32
C ALA A 63 -1.46 -7.98 -8.16
N SER A 64 -1.26 -8.44 -6.91
CA SER A 64 -0.89 -9.83 -6.60
C SER A 64 -1.98 -10.81 -7.01
N ARG A 65 -3.26 -10.48 -6.76
CA ARG A 65 -4.41 -11.27 -7.26
C ARG A 65 -4.30 -11.50 -8.76
N TYR A 66 -4.10 -10.44 -9.55
CA TYR A 66 -4.00 -10.57 -11.01
C TYR A 66 -2.73 -11.30 -11.45
N ALA A 67 -1.61 -11.13 -10.75
CA ALA A 67 -0.37 -11.87 -11.03
C ALA A 67 -0.56 -13.39 -10.81
N LEU A 68 -1.10 -13.78 -9.65
CA LEU A 68 -1.33 -15.18 -9.28
C LEU A 68 -2.39 -15.84 -10.17
N MET A 69 -3.41 -15.10 -10.62
CA MET A 69 -4.34 -15.58 -11.63
C MET A 69 -3.65 -15.88 -12.96
N ARG A 70 -2.73 -15.00 -13.42
CA ARG A 70 -1.94 -15.25 -14.64
C ARG A 70 -1.02 -16.46 -14.50
N TRP A 71 -0.51 -16.71 -13.30
CA TRP A 71 0.33 -17.89 -13.01
C TRP A 71 -0.47 -19.17 -12.78
N GLY A 72 -1.80 -19.14 -12.90
CA GLY A 72 -2.64 -20.33 -12.78
C GLY A 72 -2.77 -20.90 -11.36
N VAL A 73 -2.40 -20.12 -10.34
CA VAL A 73 -2.49 -20.49 -8.91
C VAL A 73 -3.96 -20.66 -8.50
N PHE A 74 -4.82 -19.75 -8.94
CA PHE A 74 -6.25 -19.79 -8.64
C PHE A 74 -7.03 -20.50 -9.74
N LYS A 75 -7.75 -21.56 -9.36
CA LYS A 75 -8.67 -22.27 -10.27
C LYS A 75 -10.01 -21.56 -10.44
N THR A 76 -10.38 -20.67 -9.51
CA THR A 76 -11.65 -19.94 -9.54
C THR A 76 -11.48 -18.48 -9.12
N ALA A 77 -12.35 -17.59 -9.64
CA ALA A 77 -12.39 -16.20 -9.21
C ALA A 77 -12.70 -16.05 -7.71
N LYS A 78 -13.49 -16.97 -7.14
CA LYS A 78 -13.79 -17.01 -5.69
C LYS A 78 -12.52 -17.20 -4.87
N SER A 79 -11.66 -18.15 -5.24
CA SER A 79 -10.39 -18.37 -4.53
C SER A 79 -9.45 -17.15 -4.59
N ALA A 80 -9.39 -16.49 -5.75
CA ALA A 80 -8.62 -15.25 -5.91
C ALA A 80 -9.16 -14.10 -5.04
N ASN A 81 -10.49 -13.98 -4.92
CA ASN A 81 -11.12 -12.95 -4.09
C ASN A 81 -10.88 -13.21 -2.59
N ILE A 82 -11.03 -14.46 -2.13
CA ILE A 82 -10.74 -14.84 -0.73
C ILE A 82 -9.28 -14.52 -0.39
N TYR A 83 -8.34 -14.92 -1.27
CA TYR A 83 -6.94 -14.57 -1.12
C TYR A 83 -6.72 -13.07 -0.98
N THR A 84 -7.31 -12.27 -1.87
CA THR A 84 -7.14 -10.81 -1.88
C THR A 84 -7.58 -10.19 -0.56
N ILE A 85 -8.71 -10.66 -0.01
CA ILE A 85 -9.26 -10.17 1.26
C ILE A 85 -8.34 -10.57 2.42
N ILE A 86 -7.99 -11.85 2.53
CA ILE A 86 -7.14 -12.35 3.64
C ILE A 86 -5.77 -11.68 3.61
N PHE A 87 -5.14 -11.62 2.43
CA PHE A 87 -3.82 -11.00 2.27
C PHE A 87 -3.85 -9.52 2.64
N SER A 88 -4.86 -8.77 2.15
CA SER A 88 -5.00 -7.35 2.47
C SER A 88 -5.27 -7.12 3.96
N LEU A 89 -6.13 -7.92 4.59
CA LEU A 89 -6.42 -7.84 6.02
C LEU A 89 -5.19 -8.17 6.86
N ALA A 90 -4.43 -9.21 6.49
CA ALA A 90 -3.19 -9.57 7.19
C ALA A 90 -2.17 -8.43 7.17
N LEU A 91 -1.99 -7.77 6.02
CA LEU A 91 -1.11 -6.61 5.91
C LEU A 91 -1.60 -5.43 6.75
N LEU A 92 -2.91 -5.13 6.74
CA LEU A 92 -3.48 -4.04 7.54
C LEU A 92 -3.34 -4.29 9.03
N ILE A 93 -3.63 -5.50 9.50
CA ILE A 93 -3.48 -5.90 10.91
C ILE A 93 -2.02 -5.75 11.33
N LEU A 94 -1.09 -6.25 10.51
CA LEU A 94 0.34 -6.15 10.78
C LEU A 94 0.78 -4.69 10.89
N PHE A 95 0.34 -3.83 9.97
CA PHE A 95 0.67 -2.41 10.01
C PHE A 95 0.10 -1.72 11.25
N PHE A 96 -1.19 -1.88 11.54
CA PHE A 96 -1.78 -1.23 12.71
C PHE A 96 -1.16 -1.74 14.02
N TRP A 97 -0.79 -3.02 14.08
CA TRP A 97 -0.04 -3.56 15.22
C TRP A 97 1.27 -2.80 15.45
N PHE A 98 2.09 -2.63 14.41
CA PHE A 98 3.35 -1.89 14.53
C PHE A 98 3.18 -0.38 14.67
N TYR A 99 2.10 0.19 14.13
CA TYR A 99 1.87 1.63 14.16
C TYR A 99 1.46 2.13 15.56
N PHE A 100 0.79 1.28 16.35
CA PHE A 100 0.32 1.63 17.70
C PHE A 100 1.16 1.05 18.84
N LEU A 101 2.13 0.17 18.54
CA LEU A 101 3.13 -0.31 19.49
C LEU A 101 4.19 0.76 19.76
#